data_AF-A0A226CY20-F1
#
_entry.id   AF-A0A226CY20-F1
#
_cell.length_a   1.000
_cell.length_b   1.000
_cell.length_c   1.000
_cell.angle_alpha   90.00
_cell.angle_beta   90.00
_cell.angle_gamma   90.00
#
_symmetry.space_group_name_H-M   'P 1'
#
loop_
_entity.id
_entity.type
_entity.pdbx_description
1 polymer ?
#
loop_
_entity_poly.entity_id
_entity_poly.type
_entity_poly.pdbx_seq_one_letter_code
_entity_poly.pdbx_strand_id
1 'polypeptide(L)'
;MYETTFLPILKFHLKICQLLKCFPFEFNPKLGRLMKTQSSRHAKIFRIQCILSLLCVFGMAANFCFGSLTVARKYQGAAFFFIYVLAGLIRWNYSLDNAGIQVINSLLEFEKNTVTAYSGGPIQISTLAKAMKIFILLVEVSCPSVPVFMMLLLIYEPCTPPFILSMFASCKTIEWRVRWPIQIFEACTCLHMIYSAALLILHVFFSGVVCILGYLDVLEGEIAKIRSTLGLDRALHFYRSVQILDKSFNSCLAGRIVPAIISCVPSIQIIGMFVCINLRDEIRMPGFLVFPLMGLDCAICNVLVVTFASWVNSASLKVVKSLGNPLTERMQMNKGLYRRQIKACYPLKVRFGSNYMDRGTPLQQFIWQLTVAINVSIGSGVKTEFQGRHVFGDYRYCDFICTLDPAGKLVVNFGKALENPSSPSGSESDLDVRRGCLTQEKAKIEKLENDVAQFRRDLKPALEQVREAEANVIGRREYIKHKKALNNCFKRAMKSPDDVPRVKWGRMDEWRREAVLKLVTLKTTPSRSPSAIRETENVPNILDHIAENSLSPSVIVCVCGVHE
;
A
#
# COMPACT_ATOMS: atom_id res chain seq x y z
N MET A 1 15.95 -10.12 -12.04
CA MET A 1 15.39 -9.00 -12.81
C MET A 1 15.53 -7.71 -12.01
N TYR A 2 14.96 -7.63 -10.81
CA TYR A 2 15.12 -6.54 -9.86
C TYR A 2 16.59 -6.29 -9.52
N GLU A 3 17.33 -7.32 -9.10
CA GLU A 3 18.71 -7.19 -8.65
C GLU A 3 19.64 -6.70 -9.78
N THR A 4 19.45 -7.24 -11.00
CA THR A 4 20.33 -6.93 -12.13
C THR A 4 19.95 -5.66 -12.89
N THR A 5 18.65 -5.35 -12.98
CA THR A 5 18.15 -4.28 -13.85
C THR A 5 17.79 -3.02 -13.08
N PHE A 6 17.03 -3.15 -11.99
CA PHE A 6 16.44 -2.00 -11.28
C PHE A 6 17.28 -1.55 -10.08
N LEU A 7 17.99 -2.46 -9.42
CA LEU A 7 18.80 -2.14 -8.23
C LEU A 7 19.92 -1.11 -8.50
N PRO A 8 20.66 -1.12 -9.64
CA PRO A 8 21.65 -0.08 -9.90
C PRO A 8 21.04 1.32 -9.99
N ILE A 9 19.87 1.45 -10.61
CA ILE A 9 19.13 2.70 -10.74
C ILE A 9 18.62 3.14 -9.35
N LEU A 10 18.05 2.22 -8.59
CA LEU A 10 17.62 2.47 -7.22
C LEU A 10 18.77 2.94 -6.32
N LYS A 11 19.96 2.35 -6.44
CA LYS A 11 21.16 2.80 -5.69
C LYS A 11 21.55 4.22 -6.07
N PHE A 12 21.48 4.57 -7.35
CA PHE A 12 21.74 5.94 -7.81
C PHE A 12 20.71 6.92 -7.22
N HIS A 13 19.43 6.60 -7.35
CA HIS A 13 18.34 7.40 -6.78
C HIS A 13 18.48 7.58 -5.26
N LEU A 14 18.81 6.51 -4.53
CA LEU A 14 19.02 6.56 -3.08
C LEU A 14 20.19 7.46 -2.68
N LYS A 15 21.27 7.52 -3.46
CA LYS A 15 22.38 8.45 -3.19
C LYS A 15 21.92 9.90 -3.26
N ILE A 16 21.08 10.23 -4.25
CA ILE A 16 20.49 11.56 -4.38
C ILE A 16 19.56 11.83 -3.20
N CYS A 17 18.70 10.87 -2.84
CA CYS A 17 17.81 11.03 -1.69
C CYS A 17 18.55 11.18 -0.35
N GLN A 18 19.71 10.52 -0.20
CA GLN A 18 20.58 10.68 0.97
C GLN A 18 21.25 12.05 1.00
N LEU A 19 21.71 12.55 -0.15
CA LEU A 19 22.25 13.91 -0.28
C LEU A 19 21.20 14.96 0.13
N LEU A 20 19.95 14.78 -0.32
CA LEU A 20 18.82 15.66 0.00
C LEU A 20 18.22 15.41 1.40
N LYS A 21 18.66 14.34 2.09
CA LYS A 21 18.08 13.84 3.36
C LYS A 21 16.57 13.66 3.29
N CYS A 22 16.06 13.31 2.11
CA CYS A 22 14.63 13.25 1.81
C CYS A 22 14.05 11.83 1.96
N PHE A 23 14.88 10.84 2.28
CA PHE A 23 14.45 9.45 2.46
C PHE A 23 15.23 8.73 3.57
N PRO A 24 14.56 8.12 4.58
CA PRO A 24 15.20 7.65 5.81
C PRO A 24 15.78 6.22 5.71
N PHE A 25 16.13 5.76 4.52
CA PHE A 25 16.61 4.40 4.26
C PHE A 25 17.90 4.40 3.46
N GLU A 26 18.75 3.42 3.75
CA GLU A 26 20.09 3.29 3.18
C GLU A 26 20.30 1.86 2.68
N PHE A 27 21.01 1.71 1.56
CA PHE A 27 21.37 0.41 1.04
C PHE A 27 22.62 -0.11 1.76
N ASN A 28 22.52 -1.29 2.40
CA ASN A 28 23.66 -1.94 3.02
C ASN A 28 24.31 -2.90 2.02
N PRO A 29 25.52 -2.59 1.49
CA PRO A 29 26.17 -3.43 0.49
C PRO A 29 26.59 -4.80 1.03
N LYS A 30 26.89 -4.91 2.33
CA LYS A 30 27.29 -6.18 2.95
C LYS A 30 26.14 -7.17 3.02
N LEU A 31 24.94 -6.67 3.24
CA LEU A 31 23.74 -7.49 3.38
C LEU A 31 22.93 -7.60 2.07
N GLY A 32 23.28 -6.81 1.05
CA GLY A 32 22.51 -6.74 -0.19
C GLY A 32 21.08 -6.25 -0.01
N ARG A 33 20.79 -5.52 1.08
CA ARG A 33 19.42 -5.13 1.47
C ARG A 33 19.32 -3.69 1.90
N LEU A 34 18.13 -3.13 1.76
CA LEU A 34 17.80 -1.81 2.28
C LEU A 34 17.51 -1.90 3.78
N MET A 35 18.06 -0.96 4.54
CA MET A 35 17.83 -0.84 5.97
C MET A 35 17.43 0.59 6.33
N LYS A 36 16.77 0.74 7.47
CA LYS A 36 16.52 2.06 8.05
C LYS A 36 17.84 2.74 8.41
N THR A 37 17.94 4.05 8.14
CA THR A 37 19.10 4.83 8.56
C THR A 37 19.28 4.74 10.08
N GLN A 38 20.53 4.54 10.53
CA GLN A 38 20.85 4.55 11.96
C GLN A 38 20.94 5.97 12.53
N SER A 39 21.02 6.98 11.67
CA SER A 39 21.15 8.38 12.09
C SER A 39 19.80 8.92 12.59
N SER A 40 19.70 9.11 13.91
CA SER A 40 18.53 9.75 14.53
C SER A 40 18.32 11.19 14.04
N ARG A 41 19.40 11.90 13.67
CA ARG A 41 19.34 13.24 13.07
C ARG A 41 18.66 13.20 11.70
N HIS A 42 19.04 12.25 10.84
CA HIS A 42 18.42 12.09 9.52
C HIS A 42 16.92 11.79 9.65
N ALA A 43 16.54 10.87 10.53
CA ALA A 43 15.14 10.56 10.79
C ALA A 43 14.33 11.77 11.30
N LYS A 44 14.91 12.61 12.17
CA LYS A 44 14.29 13.86 12.63
C LYS A 44 14.12 14.87 11.49
N ILE A 45 15.16 15.08 10.67
CA ILE A 45 15.11 15.98 9.50
C ILE A 45 14.01 15.54 8.53
N PHE A 46 13.94 14.25 8.21
CA PHE A 46 12.90 13.71 7.33
C PHE A 46 11.49 13.98 7.87
N ARG A 47 11.25 13.78 9.18
CA ARG A 47 9.96 14.07 9.82
C ARG A 47 9.59 15.55 9.74
N ILE A 48 10.54 16.44 10.01
CA ILE A 48 10.34 17.89 9.86
C ILE A 48 9.98 18.22 8.42
N GLN A 49 10.69 17.67 7.43
CA GLN A 49 10.38 17.88 6.01
C GLN A 49 8.98 17.37 5.64
N CYS A 50 8.51 16.26 6.20
CA CYS A 50 7.15 15.76 5.96
C CYS A 50 6.08 16.71 6.52
N ILE A 51 6.28 17.23 7.74
CA ILE A 51 5.39 18.25 8.32
C ILE A 51 5.41 19.51 7.46
N LEU A 52 6.60 19.96 7.04
CA LEU A 52 6.76 21.14 6.21
C LEU A 52 6.07 20.99 4.84
N SER A 53 6.17 19.80 4.24
CA SER A 53 5.47 19.48 2.98
C SER A 53 3.96 19.56 3.15
N LEU A 54 3.43 19.04 4.27
CA LEU A 54 2.00 19.12 4.58
C LEU A 54 1.55 20.57 4.77
N LEU A 55 2.33 21.37 5.50
CA LEU A 55 2.07 22.80 5.67
C LEU A 55 2.11 23.55 4.33
N CYS A 56 3.06 23.23 3.45
CA CYS A 56 3.11 23.81 2.10
C CYS A 56 1.85 23.46 1.30
N VAL A 57 1.45 22.19 1.26
CA VAL A 57 0.22 21.76 0.56
C VAL A 57 -1.01 22.45 1.15
N PHE A 58 -1.12 22.57 2.47
CA PHE A 58 -2.23 23.25 3.13
C PHE A 58 -2.26 24.75 2.81
N GLY A 59 -1.10 25.42 2.84
CA GLY A 59 -0.98 26.82 2.45
C GLY A 59 -1.39 27.05 0.99
N MET A 60 -0.97 26.17 0.09
CA MET A 60 -1.41 26.19 -1.32
C MET A 60 -2.93 26.04 -1.43
N ALA A 61 -3.53 25.07 -0.73
CA ALA A 61 -4.97 24.87 -0.72
C ALA A 61 -5.73 26.10 -0.18
N ALA A 62 -5.25 26.69 0.91
CA ALA A 62 -5.82 27.91 1.47
C ALA A 62 -5.74 29.08 0.48
N ASN A 63 -4.63 29.21 -0.25
CA ASN A 63 -4.48 30.23 -1.29
C ASN A 63 -5.47 30.02 -2.46
N PHE A 64 -5.80 28.77 -2.83
CA PHE A 64 -6.86 28.52 -3.83
C PHE A 64 -8.25 28.89 -3.34
N CYS A 65 -8.56 28.53 -2.10
CA CYS A 65 -9.88 28.72 -1.51
C CYS A 65 -10.16 30.19 -1.19
N PHE A 66 -9.18 30.89 -0.63
CA PHE A 66 -9.36 32.25 -0.08
C PHE A 66 -8.63 33.34 -0.87
N GLY A 67 -7.71 32.98 -1.77
CA GLY A 67 -6.95 33.95 -2.56
C GLY A 67 -7.78 34.60 -3.66
N SER A 68 -7.56 35.90 -3.87
CA SER A 68 -8.15 36.73 -4.93
C SER A 68 -7.49 36.49 -6.30
N LEU A 69 -7.28 35.23 -6.66
CA LEU A 69 -6.67 34.83 -7.92
C LEU A 69 -7.68 34.89 -9.07
N THR A 70 -7.24 35.36 -10.23
CA THR A 70 -8.02 35.24 -11.47
C THR A 70 -8.24 33.77 -11.81
N VAL A 71 -9.31 33.47 -12.55
CA VAL A 71 -9.67 32.09 -12.93
C VAL A 71 -8.52 31.40 -13.66
N ALA A 72 -7.88 32.05 -14.63
CA ALA A 72 -6.73 31.52 -15.36
C ALA A 72 -5.57 31.15 -14.43
N ARG A 73 -5.23 32.04 -13.49
CA ARG A 73 -4.20 31.80 -12.48
C ARG A 73 -4.56 30.63 -11.56
N LYS A 74 -5.84 30.47 -11.20
CA LYS A 74 -6.29 29.31 -10.42
C LYS A 74 -6.04 28.00 -11.18
N TYR A 75 -6.37 27.92 -12.46
CA TYR A 75 -6.11 26.71 -13.25
C TYR A 75 -4.61 26.44 -13.44
N GLN A 76 -3.83 27.48 -13.73
CA GLN A 76 -2.37 27.39 -13.84
C GLN A 76 -1.77 26.80 -12.55
N GLY A 77 -2.15 27.34 -11.40
CA GLY A 77 -1.64 26.87 -10.11
C GLY A 77 -2.18 25.50 -9.70
N ALA A 78 -3.40 25.14 -10.10
CA ALA A 78 -4.05 23.91 -9.68
C ALA A 78 -3.28 22.67 -10.17
N ALA A 79 -2.69 22.71 -11.36
CA ALA A 79 -1.88 21.61 -11.88
C ALA A 79 -0.67 21.32 -10.98
N PHE A 80 0.08 22.37 -10.58
CA PHE A 80 1.19 22.24 -9.64
C PHE A 80 0.71 21.80 -8.25
N PHE A 81 -0.41 22.34 -7.78
CA PHE A 81 -1.00 21.93 -6.51
C PHE A 81 -1.27 20.42 -6.46
N PHE A 82 -1.86 19.83 -7.51
CA PHE A 82 -2.08 18.40 -7.55
C PHE A 82 -0.79 17.58 -7.63
N ILE A 83 0.30 18.11 -8.23
CA ILE A 83 1.63 17.48 -8.13
C ILE A 83 2.09 17.46 -6.67
N TYR A 84 1.97 18.57 -5.95
CA TYR A 84 2.34 18.67 -4.54
C TYR A 84 1.48 17.75 -3.66
N VAL A 85 0.18 17.66 -3.92
CA VAL A 85 -0.73 16.72 -3.24
C VAL A 85 -0.31 15.28 -3.53
N LEU A 86 -0.08 14.92 -4.80
CA LEU A 86 0.38 13.57 -5.18
C LEU A 86 1.68 13.19 -4.48
N ALA A 87 2.70 14.03 -4.60
CA ALA A 87 3.99 13.80 -3.99
C ALA A 87 3.91 13.77 -2.46
N GLY A 88 3.11 14.66 -1.86
CA GLY A 88 2.87 14.73 -0.41
C GLY A 88 2.18 13.47 0.12
N LEU A 89 1.09 13.02 -0.53
CA LEU A 89 0.35 11.82 -0.15
C LEU A 89 1.22 10.56 -0.21
N ILE A 90 2.02 10.42 -1.28
CA ILE A 90 2.90 9.26 -1.46
C ILE A 90 4.05 9.30 -0.46
N ARG A 91 4.68 10.46 -0.30
CA ARG A 91 5.79 10.67 0.64
C ARG A 91 5.39 10.51 2.10
N TRP A 92 4.13 10.75 2.46
CA TRP A 92 3.66 10.81 3.85
C TRP A 92 3.99 9.55 4.64
N ASN A 93 5.13 9.54 5.33
CA ASN A 93 5.63 8.40 6.09
C ASN A 93 6.18 8.83 7.46
N TYR A 94 5.38 9.56 8.24
CA TYR A 94 5.81 10.10 9.53
C TYR A 94 6.23 9.01 10.54
N SER A 95 5.53 7.87 10.53
CA SER A 95 5.83 6.70 11.35
C SER A 95 7.12 5.96 10.95
N LEU A 96 7.75 6.33 9.83
CA LEU A 96 8.88 5.62 9.24
C LEU A 96 8.53 4.14 9.01
N ASP A 97 7.35 3.91 8.45
CA ASP A 97 6.89 2.59 8.04
C ASP A 97 7.84 2.00 7.01
N ASN A 98 8.14 0.72 7.18
CA ASN A 98 9.11 -0.03 6.38
C ASN A 98 8.45 -0.80 5.24
N ALA A 99 7.13 -0.73 5.06
CA ALA A 99 6.38 -1.55 4.10
C ALA A 99 6.99 -1.54 2.68
N GLY A 100 7.22 -0.36 2.09
CA GLY A 100 7.79 -0.27 0.73
C GLY A 100 9.20 -0.85 0.62
N ILE A 101 10.01 -0.69 1.68
CA ILE A 101 11.36 -1.23 1.73
C ILE A 101 11.36 -2.74 1.94
N GLN A 102 10.43 -3.24 2.74
CA GLN A 102 10.22 -4.66 2.93
C GLN A 102 9.82 -5.34 1.63
N VAL A 103 8.95 -4.71 0.83
CA VAL A 103 8.60 -5.19 -0.52
C VAL A 103 9.83 -5.31 -1.42
N ILE A 104 10.69 -4.28 -1.47
CA ILE A 104 11.93 -4.32 -2.27
C ILE A 104 12.86 -5.44 -1.78
N ASN A 105 13.05 -5.56 -0.47
CA ASN A 105 13.89 -6.62 0.09
C ASN A 105 13.31 -8.01 -0.18
N SER A 106 11.99 -8.18 -0.10
CA SER A 106 11.32 -9.43 -0.45
C SER A 106 11.47 -9.76 -1.93
N LEU A 107 11.45 -8.76 -2.83
CA LEU A 107 11.74 -8.97 -4.25
C LEU A 107 13.18 -9.45 -4.46
N LEU A 108 14.16 -8.78 -3.85
CA LEU A 108 15.58 -9.18 -3.93
C LEU A 108 15.81 -10.60 -3.39
N GLU A 109 15.24 -10.92 -2.23
CA GLU A 109 15.35 -12.24 -1.62
C GLU A 109 14.66 -13.32 -2.45
N PHE A 110 13.48 -13.03 -3.00
CA PHE A 110 12.75 -13.94 -3.87
C PHE A 110 13.54 -14.26 -5.15
N GLU A 111 14.16 -13.26 -5.79
CA GLU A 111 15.02 -13.52 -6.95
C GLU A 111 16.22 -14.38 -6.61
N LYS A 112 16.91 -14.04 -5.51
CA LYS A 112 18.12 -14.74 -5.07
C LYS A 112 17.88 -16.20 -4.68
N ASN A 113 16.79 -16.48 -3.97
CA ASN A 113 16.53 -17.79 -3.38
C ASN A 113 15.60 -18.65 -4.24
N THR A 114 14.59 -18.06 -4.85
CA THR A 114 13.52 -18.81 -5.53
C THR A 114 13.71 -18.79 -7.04
N VAL A 115 13.95 -17.62 -7.66
CA VAL A 115 13.96 -17.58 -9.13
C VAL A 115 15.20 -18.26 -9.71
N THR A 116 16.39 -18.01 -9.15
CA THR A 116 17.65 -18.66 -9.55
C THR A 116 17.60 -20.18 -9.45
N ALA A 117 16.93 -20.70 -8.41
CA ALA A 117 16.78 -22.14 -8.20
C ALA A 117 15.90 -22.81 -9.27
N TYR A 118 14.97 -22.06 -9.87
CA TYR A 118 14.05 -22.57 -10.89
C TYR A 118 14.56 -22.36 -12.32
N SER A 119 15.18 -21.22 -12.62
CA SER A 119 15.63 -20.91 -13.98
C SER A 119 16.89 -21.68 -14.41
N GLY A 120 17.63 -22.27 -13.46
CA GLY A 120 18.88 -22.99 -13.75
C GLY A 120 19.97 -22.11 -14.38
N GLY A 121 19.82 -20.79 -14.29
CA GLY A 121 20.66 -19.82 -14.98
C GLY A 121 20.17 -18.38 -14.86
N PRO A 122 20.89 -17.40 -15.43
CA PRO A 122 20.51 -16.00 -15.41
C PRO A 122 19.17 -15.79 -16.11
N ILE A 123 18.23 -15.10 -15.44
CA ILE A 123 16.91 -14.80 -15.99
C ILE A 123 17.07 -13.94 -17.24
N GLN A 124 16.56 -14.40 -18.37
CA GLN A 124 16.52 -13.60 -19.59
C GLN A 124 15.66 -12.36 -19.35
N ILE A 125 16.22 -11.18 -19.59
CA ILE A 125 15.54 -9.91 -19.37
C ILE A 125 14.45 -9.75 -20.44
N SER A 126 13.19 -9.72 -20.02
CA SER A 126 12.04 -9.51 -20.91
C SER A 126 12.12 -8.14 -21.60
N THR A 127 11.58 -8.04 -22.81
CA THR A 127 11.48 -6.76 -23.54
C THR A 127 10.76 -5.70 -22.71
N LEU A 128 9.74 -6.13 -21.94
CA LEU A 128 9.04 -5.27 -21.00
C LEU A 128 9.98 -4.68 -19.93
N ALA A 129 10.85 -5.49 -19.33
CA ALA A 129 11.80 -5.00 -18.32
C ALA A 129 12.81 -4.00 -18.91
N LYS A 130 13.24 -4.19 -20.17
CA LYS A 130 14.09 -3.22 -20.89
C LYS A 130 13.35 -1.91 -21.13
N ALA A 131 12.12 -1.96 -21.62
CA ALA A 131 11.29 -0.77 -21.82
C ALA A 131 11.04 -0.02 -20.51
N MET A 132 10.72 -0.76 -19.44
CA MET A 132 10.54 -0.19 -18.10
C MET A 132 11.82 0.46 -17.55
N LYS A 133 12.99 -0.12 -17.80
CA LYS A 133 14.28 0.47 -17.43
C LYS A 133 14.47 1.84 -18.10
N ILE A 134 14.16 1.95 -19.39
CA ILE A 134 14.24 3.20 -20.15
C ILE A 134 13.24 4.22 -19.58
N PHE A 135 12.00 3.79 -19.34
CA PHE A 135 10.98 4.64 -18.74
C PHE A 135 11.40 5.19 -17.38
N ILE A 136 11.87 4.33 -16.46
CA ILE A 136 12.36 4.77 -15.14
C ILE A 136 13.49 5.78 -15.30
N LEU A 137 14.45 5.54 -16.21
CA LEU A 137 15.56 6.47 -16.45
C LEU A 137 15.06 7.83 -16.97
N LEU A 138 14.07 7.84 -17.87
CA LEU A 138 13.46 9.08 -18.35
C LEU A 138 12.80 9.85 -17.21
N VAL A 139 12.08 9.17 -16.31
CA VAL A 139 11.45 9.83 -15.14
C VAL A 139 12.50 10.33 -14.14
N GLU A 140 13.59 9.60 -13.92
CA GLU A 140 14.70 10.05 -13.08
C GLU A 140 15.34 11.36 -13.59
N VAL A 141 15.46 11.50 -14.91
CA VAL A 141 15.95 12.74 -15.54
C VAL A 141 14.91 13.85 -15.47
N SER A 142 13.61 13.52 -15.51
CA SER A 142 12.54 14.50 -15.41
C SER A 142 12.32 15.00 -13.97
N CYS A 143 12.62 14.19 -12.94
CA CYS A 143 12.51 14.57 -11.53
C CYS A 143 13.19 15.91 -11.16
N PRO A 144 14.48 16.17 -11.50
CA PRO A 144 15.10 17.46 -11.25
C PRO A 144 14.67 18.55 -12.23
N SER A 145 14.20 18.17 -13.42
CA SER A 145 13.75 19.14 -14.43
C SER A 145 12.53 19.93 -13.95
N VAL A 146 11.58 19.29 -13.25
CA VAL A 146 10.36 19.96 -12.76
C VAL A 146 10.66 21.10 -11.78
N PRO A 147 11.46 20.92 -10.70
CA PRO A 147 11.88 22.01 -9.82
C PRO A 147 12.70 23.09 -10.54
N VAL A 148 13.52 22.73 -11.54
CA VAL A 148 14.28 23.71 -12.33
C VAL A 148 13.34 24.58 -13.16
N PHE A 149 12.38 23.97 -13.88
CA PHE A 149 11.37 24.73 -14.63
C PHE A 149 10.49 25.58 -13.72
N MET A 150 10.13 25.06 -12.55
CA MET A 150 9.42 25.82 -11.52
C MET A 150 10.23 27.02 -11.03
N MET A 151 11.53 26.86 -10.79
CA MET A 151 12.42 27.95 -10.39
C MET A 151 12.54 29.01 -11.49
N LEU A 152 12.71 28.59 -12.75
CA LEU A 152 12.72 29.51 -13.90
C LEU A 152 11.40 30.28 -13.99
N LEU A 153 10.27 29.59 -13.87
CA LEU A 153 8.94 30.21 -13.87
C LEU A 153 8.81 31.23 -12.72
N LEU A 154 9.31 30.95 -11.53
CA LEU A 154 9.30 31.90 -10.41
C LEU A 154 10.26 33.09 -10.61
N ILE A 155 11.34 32.92 -11.36
CA ILE A 155 12.23 34.03 -11.74
C ILE A 155 11.50 34.97 -12.71
N TYR A 156 10.81 34.44 -13.71
CA TYR A 156 10.03 35.24 -14.66
C TYR A 156 8.77 35.86 -14.03
N GLU A 157 8.00 35.06 -13.29
CA GLU A 157 6.71 35.44 -12.71
C GLU A 157 6.63 35.00 -11.22
N PRO A 158 7.13 35.82 -10.28
CA PRO A 158 7.20 35.45 -8.86
C PRO A 158 5.83 35.31 -8.20
N CYS A 159 4.82 35.98 -8.76
CA CYS A 159 3.46 35.98 -8.23
C CYS A 159 2.61 34.83 -8.77
N THR A 160 3.22 33.82 -9.38
CA THR A 160 2.49 32.69 -9.97
C THR A 160 1.96 31.78 -8.86
N PRO A 161 0.66 31.46 -8.82
CA PRO A 161 0.15 30.43 -7.91
C PRO A 161 0.63 29.03 -8.33
N PRO A 162 0.74 28.06 -7.41
CA PRO A 162 0.30 28.09 -6.01
C PRO A 162 1.38 28.56 -5.03
N PHE A 163 2.47 29.14 -5.52
CA PHE A 163 3.69 29.38 -4.75
C PHE A 163 3.50 30.40 -3.62
N ILE A 164 4.29 30.28 -2.56
CA ILE A 164 4.28 31.09 -1.34
C ILE A 164 4.35 32.58 -1.67
N LEU A 165 5.15 32.98 -2.65
CA LEU A 165 5.23 34.38 -3.08
C LEU A 165 3.88 34.94 -3.59
N SER A 166 3.03 34.10 -4.19
CA SER A 166 1.69 34.52 -4.63
C SER A 166 0.71 34.79 -3.49
N MET A 167 1.03 34.35 -2.26
CA MET A 167 0.19 34.56 -1.07
C MET A 167 0.38 35.97 -0.47
N PHE A 168 1.43 36.69 -0.86
CA PHE A 168 1.67 38.06 -0.41
C PHE A 168 0.98 39.06 -1.33
N ALA A 169 0.19 39.98 -0.77
CA ALA A 169 -0.47 41.04 -1.52
C ALA A 169 0.51 41.90 -2.34
N SER A 170 1.72 42.09 -1.81
CA SER A 170 2.77 42.92 -2.40
C SER A 170 3.85 42.10 -3.11
N CYS A 171 3.53 40.93 -3.67
CA CYS A 171 4.49 40.01 -4.28
C CYS A 171 5.44 40.65 -5.33
N LYS A 172 4.99 41.72 -6.01
CA LYS A 172 5.78 42.47 -7.01
C LYS A 172 6.81 43.42 -6.40
N THR A 173 6.58 43.93 -5.19
CA THR A 173 7.43 44.95 -4.55
C THR A 173 8.38 44.35 -3.52
N ILE A 174 8.30 43.04 -3.27
CA ILE A 174 9.22 42.35 -2.36
C ILE A 174 10.65 42.47 -2.90
N GLU A 175 11.56 42.94 -2.04
CA GLU A 175 12.98 43.05 -2.37
C GLU A 175 13.58 41.71 -2.77
N TRP A 176 14.53 41.75 -3.72
CA TRP A 176 15.21 40.55 -4.21
C TRP A 176 15.86 39.71 -3.09
N ARG A 177 16.34 40.36 -2.02
CA ARG A 177 16.98 39.72 -0.86
C ARG A 177 16.05 38.76 -0.12
N VAL A 178 14.74 39.04 -0.08
CA VAL A 178 13.72 38.18 0.54
C VAL A 178 13.16 37.20 -0.49
N ARG A 179 13.04 37.63 -1.75
CA ARG A 179 12.51 36.82 -2.85
C ARG A 179 13.33 35.56 -3.10
N TRP A 180 14.65 35.67 -3.23
CA TRP A 180 15.52 34.53 -3.59
C TRP A 180 15.47 33.38 -2.56
N PRO A 181 15.59 33.62 -1.24
CA PRO A 181 15.46 32.57 -0.24
C PRO A 181 14.13 31.81 -0.31
N ILE A 182 13.02 32.51 -0.54
CA ILE A 182 11.69 31.87 -0.67
C ILE A 182 11.65 30.97 -1.91
N GLN A 183 12.13 31.45 -3.05
CA GLN A 183 12.14 30.67 -4.30
C GLN A 183 13.03 29.42 -4.20
N ILE A 184 14.23 29.58 -3.62
CA ILE A 184 15.14 28.44 -3.37
C ILE A 184 14.47 27.45 -2.42
N PHE A 185 13.87 27.93 -1.34
CA PHE A 185 13.15 27.10 -0.39
C PHE A 185 12.02 26.29 -1.04
N GLU A 186 11.23 26.92 -1.91
CA GLU A 186 10.14 26.25 -2.63
C GLU A 186 10.66 25.21 -3.63
N ALA A 187 11.68 25.56 -4.42
CA ALA A 187 12.30 24.64 -5.37
C ALA A 187 12.94 23.44 -4.65
N CYS A 188 13.63 23.67 -3.53
CA CYS A 188 14.19 22.60 -2.71
C CYS A 188 13.09 21.71 -2.10
N THR A 189 12.00 22.30 -1.62
CA THR A 189 10.85 21.54 -1.08
C THR A 189 10.23 20.68 -2.17
N CYS A 190 10.02 21.24 -3.37
CA CYS A 190 9.53 20.53 -4.55
C CYS A 190 10.44 19.33 -4.88
N LEU A 191 11.75 19.58 -5.02
CA LEU A 191 12.76 18.58 -5.33
C LEU A 191 12.72 17.43 -4.32
N HIS A 192 12.68 17.74 -3.02
CA HIS A 192 12.63 16.74 -1.96
C HIS A 192 11.35 15.91 -2.03
N MET A 193 10.20 16.55 -2.26
CA MET A 193 8.91 15.86 -2.38
C MET A 193 8.89 14.92 -3.58
N ILE A 194 9.31 15.40 -4.76
CA ILE A 194 9.33 14.62 -6.01
C ILE A 194 10.25 13.42 -5.89
N TYR A 195 11.50 13.59 -5.45
CA TYR A 195 12.44 12.46 -5.31
C TYR A 195 11.93 11.41 -4.34
N SER A 196 11.43 11.82 -3.17
CA SER A 196 10.91 10.86 -2.19
C SER A 196 9.67 10.10 -2.71
N ALA A 197 8.81 10.74 -3.49
CA ALA A 197 7.64 10.10 -4.09
C ALA A 197 8.03 9.18 -5.26
N ALA A 198 8.96 9.63 -6.10
CA ALA A 198 9.48 8.89 -7.25
C ALA A 198 10.09 7.55 -6.82
N LEU A 199 10.80 7.47 -5.69
CA LEU A 199 11.29 6.20 -5.18
C LEU A 199 10.17 5.15 -5.02
N LEU A 200 9.06 5.54 -4.40
CA LEU A 200 7.94 4.62 -4.15
C LEU A 200 7.18 4.30 -5.45
N ILE A 201 7.00 5.27 -6.34
CA ILE A 201 6.32 5.04 -7.61
C ILE A 201 7.17 4.18 -8.55
N LEU A 202 8.41 4.57 -8.80
CA LEU A 202 9.28 3.91 -9.78
C LEU A 202 9.82 2.58 -9.28
N HIS A 203 10.32 2.55 -8.04
CA HIS A 203 11.05 1.39 -7.52
C HIS A 203 10.23 0.47 -6.60
N VAL A 204 9.06 0.90 -6.11
CA VAL A 204 8.12 -0.05 -5.49
C VAL A 204 7.07 -0.42 -6.51
N PHE A 205 6.26 0.53 -6.99
CA PHE A 205 5.13 0.22 -7.87
C PHE A 205 5.56 -0.32 -9.24
N PHE A 206 6.23 0.46 -10.09
CA PHE A 206 6.51 0.04 -11.47
C PHE A 206 7.46 -1.14 -11.59
N SER A 207 8.63 -1.08 -10.94
CA SER A 207 9.58 -2.19 -10.94
C SER A 207 9.00 -3.46 -10.29
N GLY A 208 8.22 -3.32 -9.21
CA GLY A 208 7.59 -4.44 -8.52
C GLY A 208 6.57 -5.16 -9.39
N VAL A 209 5.72 -4.42 -10.12
CA VAL A 209 4.78 -5.03 -11.08
C VAL A 209 5.52 -5.76 -12.20
N VAL A 210 6.54 -5.14 -12.79
CA VAL A 210 7.32 -5.77 -13.88
C VAL A 210 8.05 -7.03 -13.39
N CYS A 211 8.56 -7.03 -12.16
CA CYS A 211 9.14 -8.21 -11.55
C CYS A 211 8.12 -9.34 -11.35
N ILE A 212 6.93 -9.03 -10.82
CA ILE A 212 5.85 -10.03 -10.67
C ILE A 212 5.48 -10.63 -12.03
N LEU A 213 5.33 -9.81 -13.08
CA LEU A 213 5.10 -10.27 -14.45
C LEU A 213 6.24 -11.18 -14.92
N GLY A 214 7.49 -10.78 -14.73
CA GLY A 214 8.65 -11.60 -15.07
C GLY A 214 8.68 -12.94 -14.35
N TYR A 215 8.23 -13.00 -13.09
CA TYR A 215 8.15 -14.27 -12.35
C TYR A 215 7.04 -15.18 -12.89
N LEU A 216 5.91 -14.60 -13.31
CA LEU A 216 4.84 -15.36 -13.97
C LEU A 216 5.29 -15.92 -15.31
N ASP A 217 6.07 -15.17 -16.09
CA ASP A 217 6.64 -15.65 -17.36
C ASP A 217 7.62 -16.82 -17.15
N VAL A 218 8.49 -16.72 -16.14
CA VAL A 218 9.39 -17.83 -15.75
C VAL A 218 8.58 -19.07 -15.35
N LEU A 219 7.54 -18.88 -14.54
CA LEU A 219 6.68 -19.97 -14.12
C LEU A 219 5.93 -20.61 -15.30
N GLU A 220 5.45 -19.83 -16.25
CA GLU A 220 4.82 -20.35 -17.47
C GLU A 220 5.79 -21.22 -18.27
N GLY A 221 7.04 -20.79 -18.43
CA GLY A 221 8.09 -21.56 -19.08
C GLY A 221 8.38 -22.89 -18.37
N GLU A 222 8.35 -22.90 -17.04
CA GLU A 222 8.51 -24.14 -16.26
C GLU A 222 7.29 -25.05 -16.37
N ILE A 223 6.07 -24.51 -16.36
CA ILE A 223 4.84 -25.29 -16.54
C ILE A 223 4.86 -26.05 -17.88
N ALA A 224 5.34 -25.42 -18.95
CA ALA A 224 5.47 -26.05 -20.26
C ALA A 224 6.42 -27.27 -20.26
N LYS A 225 7.37 -27.35 -19.32
CA LYS A 225 8.33 -28.45 -19.20
C LYS A 225 7.87 -29.58 -18.27
N ILE A 226 6.78 -29.38 -17.51
CA ILE A 226 6.33 -30.36 -16.51
C ILE A 226 5.91 -31.67 -17.18
N ARG A 227 6.61 -32.76 -16.85
CA ARG A 227 6.24 -34.13 -17.22
C ARG A 227 5.84 -35.01 -16.03
N SER A 228 6.14 -34.57 -14.81
CA SER A 228 5.98 -35.35 -13.58
C SER A 228 5.17 -34.61 -12.50
N THR A 229 4.60 -35.36 -11.56
CA THR A 229 3.85 -34.83 -10.40
C THR A 229 4.72 -33.94 -9.51
N LEU A 230 6.00 -34.28 -9.37
CA LEU A 230 6.98 -33.48 -8.63
C LEU A 230 7.20 -32.09 -9.27
N GLY A 231 7.21 -32.01 -10.60
CA GLY A 231 7.31 -30.73 -11.31
C GLY A 231 6.09 -29.84 -11.06
N LEU A 232 4.90 -30.44 -11.02
CA LEU A 232 3.66 -29.74 -10.70
C LEU A 232 3.66 -29.19 -9.27
N ASP A 233 4.10 -29.97 -8.29
CA ASP A 233 4.17 -29.52 -6.90
C ASP A 233 5.13 -28.33 -6.73
N ARG A 234 6.30 -28.37 -7.40
CA ARG A 234 7.24 -27.23 -7.43
C ARG A 234 6.62 -26.00 -8.08
N ALA A 235 5.96 -26.14 -9.22
CA ALA A 235 5.30 -25.00 -9.89
C ALA A 235 4.18 -24.39 -9.03
N LEU A 236 3.40 -25.22 -8.33
CA LEU A 236 2.39 -24.75 -7.37
C LEU A 236 3.02 -24.02 -6.18
N HIS A 237 4.12 -24.56 -5.63
CA HIS A 237 4.86 -23.90 -4.57
C HIS A 237 5.39 -22.53 -5.01
N PHE A 238 6.01 -22.47 -6.20
CA PHE A 238 6.49 -21.21 -6.78
C PHE A 238 5.37 -20.18 -6.93
N TYR A 239 4.23 -20.57 -7.50
CA TYR A 239 3.07 -19.69 -7.65
C TYR A 239 2.58 -19.16 -6.30
N ARG A 240 2.51 -20.01 -5.28
CA ARG A 240 2.12 -19.59 -3.92
C ARG A 240 3.11 -18.59 -3.32
N SER A 241 4.41 -18.77 -3.56
CA SER A 241 5.41 -17.79 -3.13
C SER A 241 5.21 -16.44 -3.83
N VAL A 242 4.86 -16.43 -5.13
CA VAL A 242 4.48 -15.20 -5.84
C VAL A 242 3.19 -14.59 -5.27
N GLN A 243 2.19 -15.38 -4.87
CA GLN A 243 0.98 -14.88 -4.20
C GLN A 243 1.27 -14.20 -2.85
N ILE A 244 2.22 -14.74 -2.08
CA ILE A 244 2.64 -14.12 -0.81
C ILE A 244 3.31 -12.77 -1.09
N LEU A 245 4.15 -12.72 -2.12
CA LEU A 245 4.80 -11.50 -2.55
C LEU A 245 3.78 -10.45 -3.04
N ASP A 246 2.80 -10.85 -3.86
CA ASP A 246 1.70 -9.99 -4.30
C ASP A 246 0.87 -9.45 -3.13
N LYS A 247 0.63 -10.25 -2.10
CA LYS A 247 -0.06 -9.79 -0.89
C LYS A 247 0.74 -8.72 -0.13
N SER A 248 2.04 -8.92 0.02
CA SER A 248 2.95 -7.92 0.61
C SER A 248 2.98 -6.63 -0.23
N PHE A 249 3.06 -6.79 -1.55
CA PHE A 249 3.03 -5.72 -2.53
C PHE A 249 1.75 -4.88 -2.42
N ASN A 250 0.59 -5.53 -2.49
CA ASN A 250 -0.71 -4.89 -2.35
C ASN A 250 -0.89 -4.22 -0.99
N SER A 251 -0.38 -4.81 0.10
CA SER A 251 -0.45 -4.20 1.42
C SER A 251 0.28 -2.85 1.49
N CYS A 252 1.38 -2.69 0.74
CA CYS A 252 2.09 -1.41 0.64
C CYS A 252 1.37 -0.43 -0.29
N LEU A 253 0.83 -0.91 -1.40
CA LEU A 253 0.30 -0.06 -2.46
C LEU A 253 -1.12 0.44 -2.22
N ALA A 254 -2.01 -0.46 -1.78
CA ALA A 254 -3.46 -0.25 -1.81
C ALA A 254 -3.92 0.87 -0.87
N GLY A 255 -3.18 1.14 0.21
CA GLY A 255 -3.54 2.15 1.20
C GLY A 255 -3.08 3.57 0.89
N ARG A 256 -2.11 3.76 -0.03
CA ARG A 256 -1.48 5.08 -0.23
C ARG A 256 -1.13 5.37 -1.67
N ILE A 257 -0.27 4.54 -2.27
CA ILE A 257 0.34 4.84 -3.58
C ILE A 257 -0.70 4.80 -4.69
N VAL A 258 -1.45 3.69 -4.79
CA VAL A 258 -2.46 3.50 -5.84
C VAL A 258 -3.59 4.54 -5.73
N PRO A 259 -4.18 4.80 -4.54
CA PRO A 259 -5.14 5.89 -4.38
C PRO A 259 -4.65 7.26 -4.83
N ALA A 260 -3.42 7.63 -4.46
CA ALA A 260 -2.87 8.93 -4.81
C ALA A 260 -2.71 9.06 -6.33
N ILE A 261 -2.20 8.01 -7.00
CA ILE A 261 -2.01 8.00 -8.46
C ILE A 261 -3.35 8.08 -9.19
N ILE A 262 -4.32 7.22 -8.85
CA ILE A 262 -5.64 7.18 -9.51
C ILE A 262 -6.39 8.51 -9.36
N SER A 263 -6.21 9.21 -8.23
CA SER A 263 -6.87 10.49 -7.99
C SER A 263 -6.14 11.67 -8.63
N CYS A 264 -4.84 11.81 -8.38
CA CYS A 264 -4.12 13.05 -8.71
C CYS A 264 -3.64 13.07 -10.16
N VAL A 265 -3.16 11.94 -10.72
CA VAL A 265 -2.60 11.93 -12.08
C VAL A 265 -3.66 12.31 -13.14
N PRO A 266 -4.89 11.75 -13.11
CA PRO A 266 -5.99 12.24 -13.93
C PRO A 266 -6.31 13.71 -13.74
N SER A 267 -6.31 14.19 -12.49
CA SER A 267 -6.61 15.59 -12.18
C SER A 267 -5.59 16.53 -12.82
N ILE A 268 -4.30 16.19 -12.72
CA ILE A 268 -3.21 16.94 -13.37
C ILE A 268 -3.37 16.90 -14.89
N GLN A 269 -3.68 15.75 -15.48
CA GLN A 269 -3.88 15.60 -16.92
C GLN A 269 -5.04 16.47 -17.43
N ILE A 270 -6.21 16.41 -16.77
CA ILE A 270 -7.40 17.19 -17.16
C ILE A 270 -7.11 18.69 -17.07
N ILE A 271 -6.54 19.15 -15.95
CA ILE A 271 -6.22 20.56 -15.75
C ILE A 271 -5.16 21.02 -16.75
N GLY A 272 -4.09 20.23 -16.95
CA GLY A 272 -3.05 20.53 -17.92
C GLY A 272 -3.60 20.69 -19.33
N MET A 273 -4.43 19.75 -19.80
CA MET A 273 -5.07 19.83 -21.11
C MET A 273 -6.04 21.00 -21.22
N PHE A 274 -6.82 21.28 -20.16
CA PHE A 274 -7.72 22.43 -20.14
C PHE A 274 -6.96 23.75 -20.29
N VAL A 275 -5.85 23.92 -19.56
CA VAL A 275 -4.96 25.08 -19.66
C VAL A 275 -4.39 25.19 -21.07
N CYS A 276 -3.95 24.08 -21.67
CA CYS A 276 -3.43 24.06 -23.04
C CYS A 276 -4.47 24.50 -24.10
N ILE A 277 -5.75 24.18 -23.90
CA ILE A 277 -6.82 24.49 -24.87
C ILE A 277 -7.35 25.91 -24.66
N ASN A 278 -7.74 26.24 -23.42
CA ASN A 278 -8.52 27.44 -23.12
C ASN A 278 -7.66 28.65 -22.73
N LEU A 279 -6.44 28.43 -22.22
CA LEU A 279 -5.58 29.51 -21.69
C LEU A 279 -4.29 29.67 -22.52
N ARG A 280 -4.24 29.14 -23.74
CA ARG A 280 -3.06 29.20 -24.60
C ARG A 280 -2.61 30.63 -24.92
N ASP A 281 -3.57 31.53 -25.09
CA ASP A 281 -3.33 32.92 -25.49
C ASP A 281 -3.04 33.83 -24.27
N GLU A 282 -3.40 33.36 -23.06
CA GLU A 282 -3.18 34.09 -21.81
C GLU A 282 -1.82 33.78 -21.17
N ILE A 283 -1.33 32.55 -21.30
CA ILE A 283 -0.08 32.10 -20.67
C ILE A 283 1.09 32.32 -21.62
N ARG A 284 2.00 33.21 -21.25
CA ARG A 284 3.21 33.49 -22.01
C ARG A 284 4.19 32.31 -21.99
N MET A 285 4.90 32.11 -23.09
CA MET A 285 6.08 31.24 -23.12
C MET A 285 7.18 31.81 -22.21
N PRO A 286 7.98 30.97 -21.51
CA PRO A 286 8.05 29.51 -21.58
C PRO A 286 7.07 28.77 -20.65
N GLY A 287 6.33 29.48 -19.80
CA GLY A 287 5.46 28.87 -18.78
C GLY A 287 4.40 27.94 -19.36
N PHE A 288 3.91 28.25 -20.56
CA PHE A 288 2.96 27.41 -21.28
C PHE A 288 3.50 25.99 -21.57
N LEU A 289 4.80 25.84 -21.89
CA LEU A 289 5.39 24.55 -22.31
C LEU A 289 5.32 23.47 -21.22
N VAL A 290 5.23 23.88 -19.96
CA VAL A 290 5.13 22.96 -18.82
C VAL A 290 3.80 22.18 -18.83
N PHE A 291 2.70 22.78 -19.30
CA PHE A 291 1.38 22.15 -19.28
C PHE A 291 1.22 21.00 -20.28
N PRO A 292 1.62 21.12 -21.57
CA PRO A 292 1.63 20.00 -22.50
C PRO A 292 2.54 18.86 -22.02
N LEU A 293 3.73 19.20 -21.48
CA LEU A 293 4.67 18.21 -20.96
C LEU A 293 4.08 17.45 -19.77
N MET A 294 3.50 18.16 -18.80
CA MET A 294 2.81 17.54 -17.66
C MET A 294 1.61 16.69 -18.10
N GLY A 295 0.83 17.17 -19.07
CA GLY A 295 -0.31 16.44 -19.63
C GLY A 295 0.13 15.13 -20.28
N LEU A 296 1.20 15.17 -21.08
CA LEU A 296 1.80 14.00 -21.72
C LEU A 296 2.34 13.00 -20.69
N ASP A 297 3.12 13.48 -19.71
CA ASP A 297 3.67 12.63 -18.65
C ASP A 297 2.57 11.94 -17.84
N CYS A 298 1.50 12.66 -17.51
CA CYS A 298 0.35 12.11 -16.80
C CYS A 298 -0.43 11.10 -17.66
N ALA A 299 -0.59 11.37 -18.96
CA ALA A 299 -1.22 10.43 -19.88
C ALA A 299 -0.43 9.12 -20.00
N ILE A 300 0.90 9.21 -20.16
CA ILE A 300 1.79 8.03 -20.19
C ILE A 300 1.68 7.27 -18.86
N CYS A 301 1.78 7.96 -17.73
CA CYS A 301 1.68 7.35 -16.41
C CYS A 301 0.34 6.62 -16.21
N ASN A 302 -0.78 7.25 -16.56
CA ASN A 302 -2.12 6.65 -16.47
C ASN A 302 -2.22 5.38 -17.33
N VAL A 303 -1.78 5.44 -18.60
CA VAL A 303 -1.80 4.28 -19.50
C VAL A 303 -0.96 3.15 -18.93
N LEU A 304 0.25 3.42 -18.44
CA LEU A 304 1.16 2.41 -17.90
C LEU A 304 0.60 1.77 -16.63
N VAL A 305 0.14 2.55 -15.66
CA VAL A 305 -0.42 2.06 -14.38
C VAL A 305 -1.53 1.05 -14.64
N VAL A 306 -2.48 1.40 -15.50
CA VAL A 306 -3.66 0.56 -15.72
C VAL A 306 -3.33 -0.63 -16.62
N THR A 307 -2.50 -0.44 -17.65
CA THR A 307 -2.04 -1.53 -18.52
C THR A 307 -1.33 -2.60 -17.70
N PHE A 308 -0.44 -2.21 -16.79
CA PHE A 308 0.29 -3.16 -15.96
C PHE A 308 -0.58 -3.89 -14.95
N ALA A 309 -1.49 -3.19 -14.29
CA ALA A 309 -2.42 -3.84 -13.36
C ALA A 309 -3.28 -4.91 -14.07
N SER A 310 -3.78 -4.57 -15.27
CA SER A 310 -4.53 -5.48 -16.14
C SER A 310 -3.67 -6.67 -16.61
N TRP A 311 -2.42 -6.43 -16.96
CA TRP A 311 -1.51 -7.48 -17.41
C TRP A 311 -1.21 -8.48 -16.30
N VAL A 312 -0.98 -8.04 -15.06
CA VAL A 312 -0.75 -8.96 -13.91
C VAL A 312 -1.92 -9.92 -13.72
N ASN A 313 -3.16 -9.40 -13.75
CA ASN A 313 -4.36 -10.24 -13.65
C ASN A 313 -4.46 -11.22 -14.83
N SER A 314 -4.17 -10.75 -16.03
CA SER A 314 -4.22 -11.56 -17.25
C SER A 314 -3.18 -12.70 -17.25
N ALA A 315 -1.94 -12.37 -16.92
CA ALA A 315 -0.82 -13.31 -16.87
C ALA A 315 -1.04 -14.36 -15.77
N SER A 316 -1.48 -13.94 -14.59
CA SER A 316 -1.75 -14.87 -13.50
C SER A 316 -2.93 -15.80 -13.80
N LEU A 317 -4.00 -15.31 -14.43
CA LEU A 317 -5.10 -16.15 -14.92
C LEU A 317 -4.62 -17.19 -15.94
N LYS A 318 -3.75 -16.79 -16.87
CA LYS A 318 -3.15 -17.68 -17.88
C LYS A 318 -2.33 -18.78 -17.21
N VAL A 319 -1.49 -18.42 -16.23
CA VAL A 319 -0.69 -19.38 -15.45
C VAL A 319 -1.58 -20.35 -14.67
N VAL A 320 -2.61 -19.87 -13.96
CA VAL A 320 -3.53 -20.74 -13.21
C VAL A 320 -4.29 -21.71 -14.13
N LYS A 321 -4.73 -21.24 -15.31
CA LYS A 321 -5.33 -22.12 -16.33
C LYS A 321 -4.33 -23.16 -16.86
N SER A 322 -3.10 -22.72 -17.12
CA SER A 322 -2.02 -23.59 -17.61
C SER A 322 -1.60 -24.63 -16.57
N LEU A 323 -1.72 -24.35 -15.28
CA LEU A 323 -1.55 -25.35 -14.21
C LEU A 323 -2.68 -26.41 -14.21
N GLY A 324 -3.89 -26.02 -14.62
CA GLY A 324 -5.05 -26.91 -14.67
C GLY A 324 -5.07 -27.87 -15.86
N ASN A 325 -4.55 -27.45 -17.02
CA ASN A 325 -4.61 -28.26 -18.26
C ASN A 325 -3.84 -29.60 -18.18
N PRO A 326 -2.58 -29.67 -17.71
CA PRO A 326 -1.77 -30.90 -17.67
C PRO A 326 -2.37 -32.01 -16.82
N LEU A 327 -3.18 -31.65 -15.81
CA LEU A 327 -3.87 -32.61 -14.93
C LEU A 327 -4.99 -33.36 -15.63
N THR A 328 -5.56 -32.79 -16.70
CA THR A 328 -6.73 -33.37 -17.36
C THR A 328 -6.33 -34.62 -18.14
N GLU A 329 -5.17 -34.59 -18.79
CA GLU A 329 -4.76 -35.63 -19.74
C GLU A 329 -3.86 -36.71 -19.15
N ARG A 330 -2.91 -36.38 -18.25
CA ARG A 330 -1.79 -37.31 -17.94
C ARG A 330 -1.76 -37.94 -16.56
N MET A 331 -2.45 -37.37 -15.56
CA MET A 331 -2.31 -37.83 -14.17
C MET A 331 -3.64 -38.39 -13.67
N GLN A 332 -3.91 -39.69 -13.86
CA GLN A 332 -5.14 -40.33 -13.35
C GLN A 332 -5.15 -40.44 -11.82
N MET A 333 -3.99 -40.68 -11.19
CA MET A 333 -3.89 -40.78 -9.73
C MET A 333 -3.74 -39.39 -9.10
N ASN A 334 -4.59 -39.07 -8.12
CA ASN A 334 -4.64 -37.82 -7.35
C ASN A 334 -5.20 -36.56 -8.04
N LYS A 335 -5.95 -36.69 -9.15
CA LYS A 335 -6.65 -35.56 -9.81
C LYS A 335 -7.43 -34.67 -8.84
N GLY A 336 -8.11 -35.30 -7.87
CA GLY A 336 -8.94 -34.60 -6.89
C GLY A 336 -8.17 -33.63 -6.00
N LEU A 337 -6.98 -34.03 -5.51
CA LEU A 337 -6.17 -33.20 -4.60
C LEU A 337 -5.57 -31.99 -5.34
N TYR A 338 -4.94 -32.20 -6.48
CA TYR A 338 -4.34 -31.11 -7.26
C TYR A 338 -5.39 -30.12 -7.79
N ARG A 339 -6.56 -30.62 -8.24
CA ARG A 339 -7.67 -29.76 -8.65
C ARG A 339 -8.12 -28.84 -7.50
N ARG A 340 -8.18 -29.36 -6.26
CA ARG A 340 -8.49 -28.55 -5.07
C ARG A 340 -7.40 -27.52 -4.78
N GLN A 341 -6.12 -27.91 -4.90
CA GLN A 341 -5.00 -26.99 -4.69
C GLN A 341 -4.96 -25.86 -5.72
N ILE A 342 -5.18 -26.15 -7.00
CA ILE A 342 -5.25 -25.13 -8.06
C ILE A 342 -6.48 -24.25 -7.87
N LYS A 343 -7.63 -24.82 -7.47
CA LYS A 343 -8.81 -24.03 -7.15
C LYS A 343 -8.57 -23.07 -5.98
N ALA A 344 -7.67 -23.41 -5.05
CA ALA A 344 -7.25 -22.52 -3.98
C ALA A 344 -6.28 -21.42 -4.45
N CYS A 345 -5.65 -21.57 -5.62
CA CYS A 345 -4.79 -20.55 -6.23
C CYS A 345 -5.67 -19.48 -6.90
N TYR A 346 -5.81 -18.33 -6.25
CA TYR A 346 -6.45 -17.16 -6.84
C TYR A 346 -5.52 -16.42 -7.82
N PRO A 347 -6.07 -15.81 -8.89
CA PRO A 347 -5.31 -14.93 -9.78
C PRO A 347 -4.83 -13.69 -9.04
N LEU A 348 -3.62 -13.23 -9.36
CA LEU A 348 -3.00 -12.04 -8.77
C LEU A 348 -3.72 -10.79 -9.25
N LYS A 349 -3.96 -9.83 -8.36
CA LYS A 349 -4.70 -8.61 -8.69
C LYS A 349 -4.08 -7.43 -7.96
N VAL A 350 -3.80 -6.34 -8.69
CA VAL A 350 -3.42 -5.08 -8.07
C VAL A 350 -4.67 -4.46 -7.46
N ARG A 351 -4.68 -4.32 -6.13
CA ARG A 351 -5.84 -3.84 -5.36
C ARG A 351 -5.80 -2.34 -5.15
N PHE A 352 -6.98 -1.75 -5.16
CA PHE A 352 -7.24 -0.36 -4.81
C PHE A 352 -8.37 -0.33 -3.77
N GLY A 353 -8.03 -0.13 -2.50
CA GLY A 353 -8.97 -0.30 -1.40
C GLY A 353 -9.56 -1.72 -1.38
N SER A 354 -10.89 -1.82 -1.40
CA SER A 354 -11.63 -3.09 -1.53
C SER A 354 -11.81 -3.56 -2.98
N ASN A 355 -11.50 -2.71 -3.97
CA ASN A 355 -11.66 -2.98 -5.39
C ASN A 355 -10.33 -3.43 -6.04
N TYR A 356 -10.39 -3.85 -7.30
CA TYR A 356 -9.22 -4.17 -8.12
C TYR A 356 -9.35 -3.53 -9.50
N MET A 357 -8.21 -3.22 -10.12
CA MET A 357 -8.19 -2.74 -11.49
C MET A 357 -8.39 -3.91 -12.45
N ASP A 358 -9.39 -3.81 -13.32
CA ASP A 358 -9.64 -4.79 -14.38
C ASP A 358 -9.32 -4.20 -15.76
N ARG A 359 -9.32 -5.04 -16.80
CA ARG A 359 -9.11 -4.65 -18.21
C ARG A 359 -10.04 -3.53 -18.69
N GLY A 360 -11.24 -3.42 -18.11
CA GLY A 360 -12.23 -2.39 -18.47
C GLY A 360 -12.05 -1.06 -17.74
N THR A 361 -11.32 -1.04 -16.62
CA THR A 361 -11.07 0.18 -15.84
C THR A 361 -10.37 1.30 -16.63
N PRO A 362 -9.35 1.06 -17.49
CA PRO A 362 -8.71 2.14 -18.22
C PRO A 362 -9.66 2.81 -19.21
N LEU A 363 -10.50 2.02 -19.88
CA LEU A 363 -11.48 2.56 -20.83
C LEU A 363 -12.51 3.41 -20.10
N GLN A 364 -13.04 2.92 -18.97
CA GLN A 364 -13.99 3.68 -18.15
C GLN A 364 -13.38 4.97 -17.61
N GLN A 365 -12.14 4.90 -17.12
CA GLN A 365 -11.44 6.06 -16.58
C GLN A 365 -11.09 7.08 -17.67
N PHE A 366 -10.68 6.62 -18.85
CA PHE A 366 -10.42 7.48 -20.00
C PHE A 366 -11.69 8.15 -20.51
N ILE A 367 -12.79 7.40 -20.68
CA ILE A 367 -14.09 7.97 -21.09
C ILE A 367 -14.54 9.01 -20.08
N TRP A 368 -14.41 8.72 -18.78
CA TRP A 368 -14.76 9.68 -17.73
C TRP A 368 -13.90 10.94 -17.80
N GLN A 369 -12.58 10.81 -17.93
CA GLN A 369 -11.66 11.94 -18.07
C GLN A 369 -11.98 12.79 -19.31
N LEU A 370 -12.21 12.14 -20.45
CA LEU A 370 -12.54 12.81 -21.70
C LEU A 370 -13.87 13.55 -21.60
N THR A 371 -14.88 12.92 -20.99
CA THR A 371 -16.19 13.53 -20.76
C THR A 371 -16.08 14.76 -19.86
N VAL A 372 -15.34 14.66 -18.75
CA VAL A 372 -15.11 15.78 -17.85
C VAL A 372 -14.35 16.90 -18.56
N ALA A 373 -13.29 16.58 -19.31
CA ALA A 373 -12.51 17.57 -20.04
C ALA A 373 -13.35 18.30 -21.12
N ILE A 374 -14.20 17.57 -21.84
CA ILE A 374 -15.11 18.14 -22.84
C ILE A 374 -16.16 19.03 -22.16
N ASN A 375 -16.81 18.55 -21.11
CA ASN A 375 -17.84 19.33 -20.39
C ASN A 375 -17.26 20.61 -19.78
N VAL A 376 -16.02 20.55 -19.27
CA VAL A 376 -15.32 21.73 -18.76
C VAL A 376 -14.93 22.69 -19.91
N SER A 377 -14.59 22.17 -21.10
CA SER A 377 -14.17 22.99 -22.24
C SER A 377 -15.32 23.64 -23.02
N ILE A 378 -16.50 23.00 -23.08
CA ILE A 378 -17.69 23.55 -23.76
C ILE A 378 -18.28 24.75 -23.00
N GLY A 379 -17.86 24.96 -21.75
CA GLY A 379 -18.34 26.05 -20.91
C GLY A 379 -19.76 25.82 -20.41
N SER A 380 -20.08 26.49 -19.30
CA SER A 380 -21.29 26.34 -18.49
C SER A 380 -22.64 26.61 -19.18
N GLY A 381 -22.67 26.80 -20.50
CA GLY A 381 -23.87 27.14 -21.29
C GLY A 381 -24.68 25.95 -21.81
N VAL A 382 -24.13 24.73 -21.80
CA VAL A 382 -24.82 23.54 -22.35
C VAL A 382 -25.15 22.56 -21.22
N LYS A 383 -26.45 22.33 -20.98
CA LYS A 383 -26.94 21.29 -20.07
C LYS A 383 -26.64 19.91 -20.68
N THR A 384 -25.54 19.30 -20.28
CA THR A 384 -25.28 17.87 -20.52
C THR A 384 -25.74 17.07 -19.33
N GLU A 385 -26.78 16.25 -19.51
CA GLU A 385 -27.23 15.26 -18.53
C GLU A 385 -26.46 13.96 -18.76
N PHE A 386 -25.79 13.44 -17.73
CA PHE A 386 -25.05 12.19 -17.83
C PHE A 386 -25.47 11.21 -16.73
N GLN A 387 -25.82 10.00 -17.15
CA GLN A 387 -26.14 8.88 -16.27
C GLN A 387 -24.94 7.92 -16.24
N GLY A 388 -24.18 7.97 -15.14
CA GLY A 388 -23.02 7.11 -14.94
C GLY A 388 -23.32 6.00 -13.93
N ARG A 389 -23.00 4.75 -14.29
CA ARG A 389 -22.97 3.61 -13.35
C ARG A 389 -21.60 3.53 -12.70
N HIS A 390 -21.53 3.81 -11.40
CA HIS A 390 -20.28 3.68 -10.63
C HIS A 390 -20.40 2.60 -9.57
N VAL A 391 -19.34 1.80 -9.43
CA VAL A 391 -19.20 0.78 -8.39
C VAL A 391 -18.41 1.39 -7.22
N PHE A 392 -19.12 1.78 -6.16
CA PHE A 392 -18.51 1.94 -4.83
C PHE A 392 -18.68 0.62 -4.06
N GLY A 393 -17.68 0.24 -3.28
CA GLY A 393 -17.52 -1.08 -2.67
C GLY A 393 -18.76 -1.66 -1.96
N ASP A 394 -18.80 -2.98 -1.96
CA ASP A 394 -19.88 -3.90 -1.54
C ASP A 394 -21.21 -3.76 -2.30
N TYR A 395 -21.19 -4.29 -3.53
CA TYR A 395 -22.33 -4.76 -4.35
C TYR A 395 -23.63 -3.95 -4.30
N ARG A 396 -23.56 -2.62 -4.46
CA ARG A 396 -24.70 -1.83 -4.94
C ARG A 396 -24.31 -0.95 -6.12
N TYR A 397 -25.00 -1.14 -7.23
CA TYR A 397 -24.97 -0.20 -8.34
C TYR A 397 -25.76 1.02 -7.89
N CYS A 398 -25.09 2.15 -7.71
CA CYS A 398 -25.75 3.44 -7.59
C CYS A 398 -25.63 4.14 -8.93
N ASP A 399 -26.78 4.42 -9.54
CA ASP A 399 -26.86 5.37 -10.64
C ASP A 399 -26.75 6.77 -10.04
N PHE A 400 -25.76 7.53 -10.51
CA PHE A 400 -25.65 8.95 -10.19
C PHE A 400 -25.93 9.74 -11.45
N ILE A 401 -26.80 10.74 -11.31
CA ILE A 401 -26.98 11.78 -12.32
C ILE A 401 -26.27 13.01 -11.79
N CYS A 402 -25.22 13.43 -12.50
CA CYS A 402 -24.53 14.67 -12.25
C CYS A 402 -25.05 15.71 -13.25
N THR A 403 -25.76 16.71 -12.75
CA THR A 403 -26.19 17.86 -13.55
C THR A 403 -25.48 19.10 -13.05
N LEU A 404 -24.88 19.86 -13.98
CA LEU A 404 -24.43 21.22 -13.70
C LEU A 404 -25.62 22.17 -13.90
N ASP A 405 -25.93 22.95 -12.88
CA ASP A 405 -26.92 24.01 -13.02
C ASP A 405 -26.35 25.20 -13.84
N PRO A 406 -27.21 26.12 -14.33
CA PRO A 406 -26.76 27.30 -15.08
C PRO A 406 -25.84 28.25 -14.29
N ALA A 407 -25.78 28.14 -12.96
CA ALA A 407 -24.87 28.89 -12.10
C ALA A 407 -23.54 28.18 -11.87
N GLY A 408 -23.30 27.04 -12.54
CA GLY A 408 -22.07 26.25 -12.42
C GLY A 408 -21.99 25.41 -11.15
N LYS A 409 -23.10 25.22 -10.40
CA LYS A 409 -23.13 24.30 -9.26
C LYS A 409 -23.33 22.87 -9.74
N LEU A 410 -22.43 21.99 -9.30
CA LEU A 410 -22.57 20.55 -9.47
C LEU A 410 -23.66 20.01 -8.53
N VAL A 411 -24.79 19.60 -9.08
CA VAL A 411 -25.86 18.90 -8.35
C VAL A 411 -25.73 17.41 -8.61
N VAL A 412 -25.44 16.64 -7.56
CA VAL A 412 -25.34 15.18 -7.62
C VAL A 412 -26.66 14.60 -7.09
N ASN A 413 -27.48 14.10 -8.00
CA ASN A 413 -28.73 13.44 -7.65
C ASN A 413 -28.50 11.93 -7.48
N PHE A 414 -28.75 11.45 -6.26
CA PHE A 414 -28.75 10.04 -5.91
C PHE A 414 -30.15 9.49 -6.21
N GLY A 415 -30.30 8.70 -7.27
CA GLY A 415 -31.61 8.28 -7.75
C GLY A 415 -32.40 7.45 -6.74
N LYS A 416 -33.50 8.01 -6.20
CA LYS A 416 -34.77 7.27 -6.08
C LYS A 416 -35.43 7.38 -7.44
N ALA A 417 -35.72 6.24 -8.07
CA ALA A 417 -36.49 6.21 -9.31
C ALA A 417 -37.80 7.01 -9.12
N LEU A 418 -37.89 8.16 -9.79
CA LEU A 418 -39.10 8.96 -9.84
C LEU A 418 -40.02 8.32 -10.88
N GLU A 419 -41.02 7.59 -10.40
CA GLU A 419 -42.23 7.32 -11.15
C GLU A 419 -42.99 8.65 -11.32
N ASN A 420 -43.00 9.21 -12.53
CA ASN A 420 -43.97 10.21 -12.94
C ASN A 420 -44.49 9.83 -14.34
N PRO A 421 -45.74 9.38 -14.48
CA PRO A 421 -46.32 9.02 -15.76
C PRO A 421 -46.98 10.26 -16.38
N SER A 422 -46.38 10.84 -17.41
CA SER A 422 -47.09 11.77 -18.30
C SER A 422 -46.43 11.82 -19.69
N SER A 423 -46.60 10.75 -20.47
CA SER A 423 -46.54 10.78 -21.95
C SER A 423 -47.13 9.47 -22.49
N PRO A 424 -48.28 9.48 -23.18
CA PRO A 424 -48.91 8.27 -23.69
C PRO A 424 -48.56 8.06 -25.17
N SER A 425 -47.66 7.11 -25.46
CA SER A 425 -47.60 6.44 -26.77
C SER A 425 -46.80 5.13 -26.75
N GLY A 426 -46.78 4.41 -25.62
CA GLY A 426 -46.27 3.04 -25.55
C GLY A 426 -47.45 2.07 -25.51
N SER A 427 -47.53 1.15 -26.47
CA SER A 427 -48.57 0.13 -26.51
C SER A 427 -48.58 -0.66 -25.20
N GLU A 428 -49.79 -0.90 -24.68
CA GLU A 428 -50.05 -1.58 -23.40
C GLU A 428 -49.33 -2.94 -23.27
N SER A 429 -49.02 -3.59 -24.40
CA SER A 429 -48.23 -4.82 -24.49
C SER A 429 -46.79 -4.69 -23.99
N ASP A 430 -46.14 -3.54 -24.14
CA ASP A 430 -44.74 -3.34 -23.71
C ASP A 430 -44.63 -3.11 -22.19
N LEU A 431 -45.69 -2.55 -21.59
CA LEU A 431 -45.78 -2.36 -20.14
C LEU A 431 -45.91 -3.71 -19.42
N ASP A 432 -46.64 -4.66 -19.99
CA ASP A 432 -46.79 -6.01 -19.40
C ASP A 432 -45.52 -6.84 -19.51
N VAL A 433 -44.78 -6.74 -20.62
CA VAL A 433 -43.45 -7.39 -20.76
C VAL A 433 -42.45 -6.81 -19.76
N ARG A 434 -42.42 -5.47 -19.59
CA ARG A 434 -41.58 -4.83 -18.56
C ARG A 434 -41.98 -5.24 -17.15
N ARG A 435 -43.28 -5.33 -16.86
CA ARG A 435 -43.79 -5.76 -15.54
C ARG A 435 -43.38 -7.20 -15.24
N GLY A 436 -43.46 -8.10 -16.22
CA GLY A 436 -42.97 -9.48 -16.10
C GLY A 436 -41.47 -9.55 -15.77
N CYS A 437 -40.65 -8.78 -16.50
CA CYS A 437 -39.20 -8.73 -16.26
C CYS A 437 -38.85 -8.14 -14.88
N LEU A 438 -39.56 -7.11 -14.43
CA LEU A 438 -39.40 -6.51 -13.10
C LEU A 438 -39.78 -7.48 -11.97
N THR A 439 -40.84 -8.28 -12.17
CA THR A 439 -41.27 -9.26 -11.18
C THR A 439 -40.26 -10.41 -11.06
N GLN A 440 -39.68 -10.84 -12.20
CA GLN A 440 -38.62 -11.84 -12.22
C GLN A 440 -37.33 -11.35 -11.55
N GLU A 441 -36.92 -10.10 -11.79
CA GLU A 441 -35.76 -9.50 -11.12
C GLU A 441 -36.00 -9.32 -9.61
N LYS A 442 -37.19 -8.88 -9.18
CA LYS A 442 -37.54 -8.82 -7.75
C LYS A 442 -37.40 -10.17 -7.05
N ALA A 443 -37.89 -11.25 -7.67
CA ALA A 443 -37.77 -12.60 -7.10
C ALA A 443 -36.31 -13.07 -6.99
N LYS A 444 -35.44 -12.71 -7.94
CA LYS A 444 -34.00 -12.99 -7.85
C LYS A 444 -33.33 -12.20 -6.73
N ILE A 445 -33.70 -10.92 -6.56
CA ILE A 445 -33.17 -10.07 -5.49
C ILE A 445 -33.56 -10.61 -4.12
N GLU A 446 -34.84 -10.98 -3.93
CA GLU A 446 -35.34 -11.54 -2.67
C GLU A 446 -34.64 -12.87 -2.33
N LYS A 447 -34.40 -13.72 -3.33
CA LYS A 447 -33.59 -14.94 -3.15
C LYS A 447 -32.15 -14.61 -2.71
N LEU A 448 -31.52 -13.62 -3.34
CA LEU A 448 -30.16 -13.20 -3.01
C LEU A 448 -30.07 -12.60 -1.59
N GLU A 449 -31.07 -11.82 -1.18
CA GLU A 449 -31.15 -11.26 0.18
C GLU A 449 -31.28 -12.36 1.23
N ASN A 450 -32.08 -13.39 0.95
CA ASN A 450 -32.21 -14.57 1.80
C ASN A 450 -30.91 -15.37 1.91
N ASP A 451 -30.19 -15.57 0.79
CA ASP A 451 -28.89 -16.26 0.77
C ASP A 451 -27.82 -15.47 1.55
N VAL A 452 -27.81 -14.14 1.41
CA VAL A 452 -26.90 -13.25 2.15
C VAL A 452 -27.24 -13.24 3.64
N ALA A 453 -28.53 -13.21 4.00
CA ALA A 453 -28.97 -13.31 5.39
C ALA A 453 -28.57 -14.64 6.02
N GLN A 454 -28.68 -15.74 5.27
CA GLN A 454 -28.22 -17.06 5.70
C GLN A 454 -26.71 -17.09 5.90
N PHE A 455 -25.92 -16.59 4.95
CA PHE A 455 -24.48 -16.50 5.08
C PHE A 455 -24.06 -15.65 6.29
N ARG A 456 -24.78 -14.56 6.58
CA ARG A 456 -24.54 -13.70 7.75
C ARG A 456 -24.82 -14.43 9.07
N ARG A 457 -25.86 -15.29 9.11
CA ARG A 457 -26.16 -16.16 10.26
C ARG A 457 -25.04 -17.18 10.49
N ASP A 458 -24.52 -17.76 9.42
CA ASP A 458 -23.46 -18.79 9.49
C ASP A 458 -22.08 -18.20 9.82
N LEU A 459 -21.81 -16.96 9.42
CA LEU A 459 -20.53 -16.28 9.69
C LEU A 459 -20.41 -15.79 11.14
N LYS A 460 -21.54 -15.44 11.79
CA LYS A 460 -21.56 -14.92 13.16
C LYS A 460 -20.89 -15.85 14.19
N PRO A 461 -21.18 -17.17 14.26
CA PRO A 461 -20.50 -18.08 15.18
C PRO A 461 -19.01 -18.27 14.84
N ALA A 462 -18.63 -18.28 13.57
CA ALA A 462 -17.23 -18.37 13.16
C ALA A 462 -16.43 -17.13 13.61
N LEU A 463 -17.04 -15.94 13.52
CA LEU A 463 -16.41 -14.68 13.94
C LEU A 463 -16.24 -14.62 15.47
N GLU A 464 -17.17 -15.21 16.22
CA GLU A 464 -17.07 -15.31 17.67
C GLU A 464 -15.97 -16.31 18.10
N GLN A 465 -15.82 -17.44 17.41
CA GLN A 465 -14.70 -18.37 17.63
C GLN A 465 -13.34 -17.71 17.35
N VAL A 466 -13.25 -16.87 16.32
CA VAL A 466 -12.02 -16.12 16.03
C VAL A 466 -11.73 -15.10 17.13
N ARG A 467 -12.73 -14.39 17.64
CA ARG A 467 -12.55 -13.46 18.78
C ARG A 467 -12.09 -14.17 20.05
N GLU A 468 -12.64 -15.34 20.34
CA GLU A 468 -12.22 -16.16 21.47
C GLU A 468 -10.76 -16.64 21.30
N ALA A 469 -10.39 -17.07 20.09
CA ALA A 469 -9.02 -17.43 19.77
C ALA A 469 -8.06 -16.23 19.90
N GLU A 470 -8.45 -15.04 19.45
CA GLU A 470 -7.67 -13.81 19.61
C GLU A 470 -7.48 -13.44 21.09
N ALA A 471 -8.54 -13.51 21.91
CA ALA A 471 -8.46 -13.27 23.34
C ALA A 471 -7.47 -14.24 24.03
N ASN A 472 -7.52 -15.52 23.66
CA ASN A 472 -6.58 -16.54 24.15
C ASN A 472 -5.13 -16.26 23.74
N VAL A 473 -4.90 -15.80 22.50
CA VAL A 473 -3.56 -15.43 22.02
C VAL A 473 -3.01 -14.20 22.75
N ILE A 474 -3.85 -13.20 23.01
CA ILE A 474 -3.49 -12.00 23.78
C ILE A 474 -3.10 -12.39 25.21
N GLY A 475 -3.89 -13.23 25.89
CA GLY A 475 -3.58 -13.73 27.23
C GLY A 475 -2.24 -14.46 27.30
N ARG A 476 -1.93 -15.35 26.33
CA ARG A 476 -0.64 -16.04 26.25
C ARG A 476 0.53 -15.07 26.01
N ARG A 477 0.35 -14.01 25.22
CA ARG A 477 1.39 -13.02 24.95
C ARG A 477 1.75 -12.23 26.22
N GLU A 478 0.76 -11.82 27.01
CA GLU A 478 1.01 -11.11 28.28
C GLU A 478 1.69 -12.03 29.31
N TYR A 479 1.29 -13.30 29.40
CA TYR A 479 1.98 -14.29 30.23
C TYR A 479 3.46 -14.44 29.86
N ILE A 480 3.78 -14.53 28.56
CA ILE A 480 5.18 -14.62 28.08
C ILE A 480 5.97 -13.36 28.42
N LYS A 481 5.38 -12.16 28.30
CA LYS A 481 6.03 -10.91 28.71
C LYS A 481 6.36 -10.92 30.21
N HIS A 482 5.41 -11.32 31.05
CA HIS A 482 5.60 -11.40 32.49
C HIS A 482 6.72 -12.40 32.85
N LYS A 483 6.72 -13.58 32.23
CA LYS A 483 7.77 -14.60 32.43
C LYS A 483 9.15 -14.09 32.01
N LYS A 484 9.25 -13.36 30.89
CA LYS A 484 10.51 -12.73 30.44
C LYS A 484 10.98 -11.62 31.41
N ALA A 485 10.07 -10.79 31.91
CA ALA A 485 10.38 -9.76 32.90
C ALA A 485 10.94 -10.40 34.19
N LEU A 486 10.30 -11.47 34.68
CA LEU A 486 10.74 -12.20 35.87
C LEU A 486 12.13 -12.83 35.69
N ASN A 487 12.37 -13.47 34.53
CA ASN A 487 13.67 -14.06 34.21
C ASN A 487 14.77 -12.99 34.08
N ASN A 488 14.45 -11.82 33.52
CA ASN A 488 15.39 -10.71 33.45
C ASN A 488 15.73 -10.14 34.84
N CYS A 489 14.75 -10.02 35.74
CA CYS A 489 15.00 -9.65 37.14
C CYS A 489 15.90 -10.67 37.84
N PHE A 490 15.60 -11.96 37.69
CA PHE A 490 16.41 -13.04 38.27
C PHE A 490 17.85 -13.04 37.75
N LYS A 491 18.04 -12.86 36.43
CA LYS A 491 19.38 -12.74 35.82
C LYS A 491 20.17 -11.52 36.31
N ARG A 492 19.49 -10.40 36.63
CA ARG A 492 20.15 -9.22 37.23
C ARG A 492 20.59 -9.51 38.67
N ALA A 493 19.73 -10.14 39.47
CA ALA A 493 20.05 -10.52 40.84
C ALA A 493 21.24 -11.49 40.92
N MET A 494 21.36 -12.43 39.98
CA MET A 494 22.48 -13.38 39.93
C MET A 494 23.81 -12.78 39.43
N LYS A 495 23.79 -11.60 38.79
CA LYS A 495 24.98 -11.00 38.17
C LYS A 495 25.79 -10.08 39.08
N SER A 496 25.23 -9.63 40.21
CA SER A 496 25.98 -8.90 41.24
C SER A 496 25.53 -9.38 42.62
N PRO A 497 26.12 -10.48 43.14
CA PRO A 497 25.80 -11.00 44.46
C PRO A 497 26.14 -10.01 45.58
N ASP A 498 27.14 -9.16 45.35
CA ASP A 498 27.74 -8.29 46.38
C ASP A 498 27.08 -6.90 46.49
N ASP A 499 26.23 -6.51 45.52
CA ASP A 499 25.50 -5.22 45.53
C ASP A 499 24.01 -5.36 45.91
N VAL A 500 23.58 -6.48 46.50
CA VAL A 500 22.21 -6.61 46.98
C VAL A 500 22.13 -5.97 48.38
N PRO A 501 21.55 -4.75 48.55
CA PRO A 501 21.30 -4.23 49.88
C PRO A 501 20.49 -5.27 50.65
N ARG A 502 20.76 -5.44 51.96
CA ARG A 502 19.95 -6.25 52.90
C ARG A 502 18.52 -5.70 52.96
N VAL A 503 17.76 -5.83 51.90
CA VAL A 503 16.34 -5.62 51.84
C VAL A 503 15.74 -6.82 52.53
N LYS A 504 15.02 -6.57 53.63
CA LYS A 504 14.28 -7.56 54.44
C LYS A 504 13.71 -8.67 53.55
N TRP A 505 14.28 -9.87 53.67
CA TRP A 505 13.83 -11.09 52.99
C TRP A 505 12.32 -11.36 53.16
N GLY A 506 11.70 -10.82 54.21
CA GLY A 506 10.24 -10.87 54.42
C GLY A 506 9.39 -10.27 53.29
N ARG A 507 9.87 -9.27 52.54
CA ARG A 507 9.10 -8.70 51.42
C ARG A 507 9.17 -9.54 50.15
N MET A 508 10.19 -10.40 50.02
CA MET A 508 10.35 -11.26 48.86
C MET A 508 9.48 -12.51 48.94
N ASP A 509 9.23 -13.01 50.15
CA ASP A 509 8.25 -14.08 50.39
C ASP A 509 6.81 -13.62 50.19
N GLU A 510 6.49 -12.37 50.56
CA GLU A 510 5.19 -11.77 50.29
C GLU A 510 4.94 -11.62 48.77
N TRP A 511 5.95 -11.14 48.03
CA TRP A 511 5.90 -11.08 46.56
C TRP A 511 5.83 -12.46 45.90
N ARG A 512 6.54 -13.46 46.42
CA ARG A 512 6.43 -14.85 45.96
C ARG A 512 5.03 -15.41 46.19
N ARG A 513 4.45 -15.19 47.38
CA ARG A 513 3.08 -15.62 47.70
C ARG A 513 2.06 -14.93 46.81
N GLU A 514 2.19 -13.63 46.58
CA GLU A 514 1.27 -12.86 45.72
C GLU A 514 1.37 -13.28 44.24
N ALA A 515 2.59 -13.54 43.75
CA ALA A 515 2.82 -14.03 42.39
C ALA A 515 2.30 -15.47 42.21
N VAL A 516 2.48 -16.34 43.20
CA VAL A 516 1.92 -17.70 43.21
C VAL A 516 0.40 -17.65 43.29
N LEU A 517 -0.19 -16.79 44.12
CA LEU A 517 -1.64 -16.62 44.20
C LEU A 517 -2.21 -16.22 42.84
N LYS A 518 -1.64 -15.19 42.19
CA LYS A 518 -2.08 -14.71 40.86
C LYS A 518 -1.94 -15.80 39.78
N LEU A 519 -0.89 -16.62 39.85
CA LEU A 519 -0.68 -17.76 38.95
C LEU A 519 -1.71 -18.87 39.18
N VAL A 520 -2.10 -19.12 40.43
CA VAL A 520 -3.14 -20.09 40.78
C VAL A 520 -4.52 -19.58 40.35
N THR A 521 -4.84 -18.29 40.52
CA THR A 521 -6.13 -17.71 40.06
C THR A 521 -6.28 -17.71 38.53
N LEU A 522 -5.17 -17.53 37.80
CA LEU A 522 -5.12 -17.64 36.34
C LEU A 522 -5.28 -19.08 35.83
N LYS A 523 -4.97 -20.09 36.67
CA LYS A 523 -5.15 -21.51 36.33
C LYS A 523 -6.53 -22.04 36.68
N THR A 524 -7.23 -21.43 37.64
CA THR A 524 -8.54 -21.89 38.12
C THR A 524 -9.72 -21.23 37.42
N THR A 525 -9.51 -20.36 36.43
CA THR A 525 -10.62 -19.84 35.60
C THR A 525 -11.10 -20.95 34.65
N PRO A 526 -12.32 -21.49 34.81
CA PRO A 526 -12.75 -22.65 34.05
C PRO A 526 -13.03 -22.25 32.60
N SER A 527 -12.19 -22.70 31.66
CA SER A 527 -12.50 -22.64 30.23
C SER A 527 -13.63 -23.63 29.93
N ARG A 528 -14.83 -23.13 29.63
CA ARG A 528 -15.94 -23.93 29.10
C ARG A 528 -15.65 -24.27 27.63
N SER A 529 -14.91 -25.35 27.39
CA SER A 529 -14.97 -26.09 26.12
C SER A 529 -14.38 -27.50 26.29
N PRO A 530 -15.20 -28.56 26.31
CA PRO A 530 -14.72 -29.94 26.41
C PRO A 530 -14.67 -30.58 25.03
N SER A 531 -13.54 -30.43 24.33
CA SER A 531 -13.16 -31.39 23.29
C SER A 531 -11.73 -31.16 22.82
N ALA A 532 -10.94 -32.24 22.83
CA ALA A 532 -9.60 -32.40 22.28
C ALA A 532 -8.42 -32.01 23.18
N ILE A 533 -8.10 -32.86 24.16
CA ILE A 533 -6.70 -33.18 24.48
C ILE A 533 -6.60 -34.70 24.54
N ARG A 534 -6.02 -35.27 23.47
CA ARG A 534 -5.46 -36.62 23.44
C ARG A 534 -4.13 -36.60 24.18
N GLU A 535 -3.89 -37.68 24.91
CA GLU A 535 -2.73 -37.97 25.76
C GLU A 535 -1.39 -37.71 25.06
N THR A 536 -0.50 -37.04 25.80
CA THR A 536 0.94 -37.36 25.78
C THR A 536 1.38 -37.43 27.23
N GLU A 537 1.71 -38.64 27.64
CA GLU A 537 2.25 -39.04 28.93
C GLU A 537 3.61 -38.36 29.25
N ASN A 538 3.97 -38.43 30.52
CA ASN A 538 5.30 -38.22 31.11
C ASN A 538 5.80 -36.79 31.34
N VAL A 539 5.26 -36.13 32.38
CA VAL A 539 6.06 -35.25 33.27
C VAL A 539 5.50 -35.28 34.71
N PRO A 540 5.87 -36.28 35.52
CA PRO A 540 6.17 -36.02 36.93
C PRO A 540 7.38 -36.86 37.36
N ASN A 541 8.60 -36.34 37.18
CA ASN A 541 9.82 -36.98 37.72
C ASN A 541 11.02 -36.02 37.90
N ILE A 542 10.78 -34.71 37.95
CA ILE A 542 11.87 -33.69 38.08
C ILE A 542 11.77 -32.90 39.39
N LEU A 543 10.64 -32.95 40.09
CA LEU A 543 10.45 -32.22 41.36
C LEU A 543 10.86 -33.02 42.61
N ASP A 544 10.82 -34.34 42.54
CA ASP A 544 11.26 -35.19 43.67
C ASP A 544 12.79 -35.33 43.74
N HIS A 545 13.49 -35.18 42.62
CA HIS A 545 14.95 -35.34 42.58
C HIS A 545 15.76 -34.15 43.11
N ILE A 546 15.13 -33.01 43.41
CA ILE A 546 15.79 -31.81 43.94
C ILE A 546 15.56 -31.66 45.45
N ALA A 547 14.61 -32.39 46.04
CA ALA A 547 14.29 -32.30 47.47
C ALA A 547 15.11 -33.24 48.37
N GLU A 548 15.78 -34.27 47.82
CA GLU A 548 16.47 -35.29 48.63
C GLU A 548 18.00 -35.15 48.75
N ASN A 549 18.65 -34.22 48.04
CA ASN A 549 20.12 -34.13 47.99
C ASN A 549 20.76 -32.98 48.80
N SER A 550 20.11 -32.52 49.87
CA SER A 550 20.76 -31.60 50.80
C SER A 550 20.25 -31.81 52.21
N LEU A 551 20.94 -32.68 52.96
CA LEU A 551 21.20 -32.58 54.41
C LEU A 551 21.76 -33.93 54.92
N SER A 552 23.08 -34.00 55.14
CA SER A 552 23.64 -34.87 56.18
C SER A 552 24.66 -34.06 57.00
N PRO A 553 24.63 -34.16 58.35
CA PRO A 553 25.52 -33.41 59.23
C PRO A 553 26.70 -34.24 59.75
N SER A 554 27.78 -33.50 60.06
CA SER A 554 28.80 -33.74 61.09
C SER A 554 29.72 -34.95 61.00
N VAL A 555 31.04 -34.72 60.84
CA VAL A 555 32.07 -35.13 61.81
C VAL A 555 33.20 -34.09 61.84
N ILE A 556 33.58 -33.75 63.06
CA ILE A 556 34.62 -32.84 63.53
C ILE A 556 36.00 -33.52 63.44
N VAL A 557 37.01 -32.83 62.94
CA VAL A 557 38.41 -33.02 63.40
C VAL A 557 39.03 -31.65 63.63
N CYS A 558 39.40 -31.42 64.89
CA CYS A 558 40.14 -30.29 65.41
C CYS A 558 41.55 -30.18 64.81
N VAL A 559 42.03 -28.95 64.65
CA VAL A 559 43.40 -28.61 65.07
C VAL A 559 43.29 -27.38 65.97
N CYS A 560 43.48 -27.61 67.27
CA CYS A 560 43.70 -26.58 68.28
C CYS A 560 45.11 -25.98 68.11
N GLY A 561 45.20 -24.69 68.44
CA GLY A 561 46.45 -23.98 68.74
C GLY A 561 46.15 -22.69 69.52
N VAL A 562 45.87 -22.83 70.82
CA VAL A 562 45.98 -21.84 71.93
C VAL A 562 46.40 -22.69 73.16
N HIS A 563 47.23 -22.19 74.07
CA HIS A 563 48.58 -22.70 74.29
C HIS A 563 49.59 -21.67 73.72
N GLU A 564 49.57 -20.40 74.13
CA GLU A 564 49.08 -20.03 75.47
C GLU A 564 47.59 -19.68 75.66
#